data_AF-A0A227J9M5-F1
#
_entry.id   AF-A0A227J9M5-F1
#
_cell.length_a   1.000
_cell.length_b   1.000
_cell.length_c   1.000
_cell.angle_alpha   90.00
_cell.angle_beta   90.00
_cell.angle_gamma   90.00
#
_symmetry.space_group_name_H-M   'P 1'
#
loop_
_entity.id
_entity.type
_entity.pdbx_description
1 polymer ?
#
loop_
_entity_poly.entity_id
_entity_poly.type
_entity_poly.pdbx_seq_one_letter_code
_entity_poly.pdbx_strand_id
1 'polypeptide(L)' 'MEYRVDLVVLSEQKQNCRFGLTFHNLSDQDLHNWSLIFAFDRYILPDSISNGQLKQIGSYC' A
#
# COMPACT_ATOMS: atom_id res chain seq x y z
N MET A 1 -1.87 -5.44 18.46
CA MET A 1 -1.52 -5.66 17.04
C MET A 1 -0.27 -4.84 16.78
N GLU A 2 0.84 -5.48 16.46
CA GLU A 2 2.17 -4.84 16.34
C GLU A 2 2.42 -4.25 14.96
N TYR A 3 1.61 -4.59 13.96
CA TYR A 3 1.71 -4.06 12.60
C TYR A 3 0.37 -3.46 12.20
N ARG A 4 0.40 -2.24 11.66
CA ARG A 4 -0.80 -1.55 11.19
C ARG A 4 -0.55 -0.95 9.82
N VAL A 5 -1.56 -1.02 8.95
CA VAL A 5 -1.58 -0.32 7.66
C VAL A 5 -2.73 0.67 7.66
N ASP A 6 -2.41 1.92 7.33
CA ASP A 6 -3.39 2.99 7.20
C ASP A 6 -3.46 3.38 5.71
N LEU A 7 -4.66 3.30 5.11
CA LEU A 7 -4.92 3.68 3.72
C LEU A 7 -5.84 4.91 3.71
N VAL A 8 -5.39 5.99 3.07
CA VAL A 8 -6.09 7.27 3.04
C VAL A 8 -6.26 7.76 1.62
N VAL A 9 -7.42 8.34 1.30
CA VAL A 9 -7.64 9.05 0.03
C VAL A 9 -7.00 10.43 0.15
N LEU A 10 -5.96 10.70 -0.67
CA LEU A 10 -5.25 11.99 -0.66
C LEU A 10 -5.88 13.01 -1.61
N SER A 11 -6.43 12.55 -2.73
CA SER A 11 -7.11 13.42 -3.69
C SER A 11 -7.96 12.59 -4.64
N GLU A 12 -9.12 13.15 -5.00
CA GLU A 12 -10.03 12.58 -5.99
C GLU A 12 -10.18 13.57 -7.15
N GLN A 13 -9.95 13.10 -8.36
CA GLN A 13 -10.17 13.82 -9.60
C GLN A 13 -11.08 12.99 -10.51
N LYS A 14 -11.53 13.58 -11.60
CA LYS A 14 -12.37 12.87 -12.57
C LYS A 14 -11.62 11.62 -13.07
N GLN A 15 -12.15 10.45 -12.73
CA GLN A 15 -11.60 9.12 -13.08
C GLN A 15 -10.23 8.76 -12.48
N ASN A 16 -9.71 9.52 -11.50
CA ASN A 16 -8.43 9.22 -10.87
C ASN A 16 -8.49 9.48 -9.36
N CYS A 17 -8.04 8.53 -8.56
CA CYS A 17 -7.93 8.67 -7.11
C CYS A 17 -6.49 8.39 -6.70
N ARG A 18 -5.92 9.27 -5.86
CA ARG A 18 -4.60 9.09 -5.28
C ARG A 18 -4.75 8.67 -3.83
N PHE A 19 -4.06 7.59 -3.46
CA PHE A 19 -4.06 7.05 -2.12
C PHE A 19 -2.69 7.24 -1.46
N GLY A 20 -2.70 7.38 -0.14
CA GLY A 20 -1.53 7.28 0.72
C GLY A 20 -1.63 5.98 1.51
N LEU A 21 -0.58 5.16 1.46
CA LEU A 21 -0.45 3.95 2.27
C LEU A 21 0.68 4.15 3.27
N THR A 22 0.36 4.02 4.55
CA THR A 22 1.35 4.10 5.63
C THR A 22 1.40 2.76 6.35
N PHE A 23 2.59 2.15 6.41
CA PHE A 23 2.83 0.95 7.19
C PHE A 23 3.54 1.34 8.50
N HIS A 24 2.95 0.93 9.62
CA HIS A 24 3.48 1.15 10.95
C HIS A 24 3.95 -0.18 11.54
N ASN A 25 5.26 -0.25 11.81
CA ASN A 25 5.80 -1.21 12.76
C ASN A 25 5.68 -0.60 14.18
N LEU A 26 4.80 -1.16 14.99
CA LEU A 26 4.53 -0.79 16.38
C LEU A 26 5.18 -1.79 17.37
N SER A 27 5.96 -2.75 16.87
CA SER A 27 6.78 -3.62 17.70
C SER A 27 8.04 -2.89 18.17
N ASP A 28 8.71 -3.46 19.17
CA ASP A 28 10.00 -2.99 19.66
C ASP A 28 11.20 -3.52 18.84
N GLN A 29 10.96 -4.19 17.70
CA GLN A 29 11.98 -4.84 16.89
C GLN A 29 12.05 -4.24 15.49
N ASP A 30 13.26 -4.13 14.95
CA ASP A 30 13.47 -3.74 13.55
C ASP A 30 13.03 -4.85 12.59
N LEU A 31 12.40 -4.45 11.48
CA LEU A 31 12.07 -5.35 10.38
C LEU A 31 13.13 -5.25 9.28
N HIS A 32 13.85 -6.35 9.04
CA HIS A 32 14.80 -6.46 7.94
C HIS A 32 14.22 -7.26 6.78
N ASN A 33 14.46 -6.81 5.53
CA ASN A 33 14.04 -7.51 4.31
C ASN A 33 12.54 -7.89 4.27
N TRP A 34 11.69 -7.02 4.80
CA TRP A 34 10.25 -7.28 4.90
C TRP A 34 9.50 -6.94 3.61
N SER A 35 8.25 -7.41 3.51
CA SER A 35 7.33 -7.09 2.42
C SER A 35 5.89 -6.99 2.95
N LEU A 36 5.06 -6.17 2.31
CA LEU A 36 3.64 -6.05 2.62
C LEU A 36 2.84 -6.82 1.56
N ILE A 37 1.85 -7.60 2.01
CA ILE A 37 0.89 -8.28 1.15
C ILE A 37 -0.51 -7.85 1.57
N PHE A 38 -1.35 -7.47 0.61
CA PHE A 38 -2.72 -7.04 0.89
C PHE A 38 -3.69 -7.39 -0.23
N ALA A 39 -4.98 -7.44 0.10
CA ALA A 39 -6.04 -7.63 -0.88
C ALA A 39 -6.62 -6.26 -1.29
N PHE A 40 -6.66 -5.97 -2.59
CA PHE A 40 -7.24 -4.76 -3.13
C PHE A 40 -7.89 -5.01 -4.50
N ASP A 41 -9.20 -4.84 -4.57
CA ASP A 41 -9.99 -5.20 -5.77
C ASP A 41 -9.86 -4.18 -6.92
N ARG A 42 -9.26 -3.01 -6.69
CA ARG A 42 -9.05 -2.00 -7.73
C ARG A 42 -7.68 -2.15 -8.36
N TYR A 43 -7.60 -1.91 -9.66
CA TYR A 43 -6.34 -1.90 -10.38
C TYR A 43 -5.49 -0.70 -9.94
N ILE A 44 -4.26 -0.97 -9.49
CA ILE A 44 -3.29 0.05 -9.13
C ILE A 44 -2.42 0.33 -10.36
N LEU A 45 -2.32 1.60 -10.76
CA LEU A 45 -1.47 2.00 -11.89
C LEU A 45 0.01 1.80 -11.53
N PRO A 46 0.76 0.91 -12.21
CA PRO A 46 2.15 0.59 -11.83
C PRO A 46 3.07 1.82 -11.82
N ASP A 47 2.88 2.73 -12.78
CA ASP A 47 3.69 3.95 -12.90
C ASP A 47 3.34 5.02 -11.86
N SER A 48 2.27 4.83 -11.08
CA SER A 48 1.86 5.76 -10.02
C SER A 48 2.50 5.47 -8.66
N ILE A 49 3.22 4.35 -8.52
CA ILE A 49 3.86 3.94 -7.27
C ILE A 49 5.01 4.88 -6.95
N SER A 50 4.92 5.60 -5.82
CA SER A 50 5.91 6.61 -5.44
C SER A 50 7.16 6.04 -4.76
N ASN A 51 7.06 4.88 -4.11
CA ASN A 51 8.18 4.23 -3.42
C ASN A 51 7.98 2.72 -3.34
N GLY A 52 9.01 1.95 -3.65
CA GLY A 52 8.99 0.48 -3.64
C GLY A 52 8.58 -0.16 -4.96
N GLN A 53 8.32 -1.46 -4.92
CA GLN A 53 7.81 -2.25 -6.05
C GLN A 53 6.49 -2.91 -5.63
N LEU A 54 5.50 -2.91 -6.52
CA LEU A 54 4.19 -3.51 -6.29
C LEU A 54 3.84 -4.43 -7.46
N LYS A 55 3.35 -5.63 -7.14
CA LYS A 55 2.90 -6.61 -8.13
C LYS A 55 1.47 -7.03 -7.81
N GLN A 56 0.55 -6.78 -8.72
CA GLN A 56 -0.85 -7.14 -8.56
C GLN A 56 -1.24 -8.32 -9.47
N ILE A 57 -1.85 -9.35 -8.89
CA ILE A 57 -2.47 -10.48 -9.61
C ILE A 57 -3.93 -10.61 -9.14
N GLY A 58 -4.87 -10.08 -9.93
CA GLY A 58 -6.25 -9.95 -9.48
C GLY A 58 -6.34 -8.98 -8.30
N SER A 59 -6.89 -9.42 -7.17
CA SER A 59 -6.92 -8.63 -5.94
C SER A 59 -5.67 -8.79 -5.07
N TYR A 60 -4.77 -9.72 -5.39
CA TYR A 60 -3.57 -9.98 -4.59
C TYR A 60 -2.45 -9.00 -4.94
N CYS A 61 -2.04 -8.18 -3.99
CA CYS A 61 -0.98 -7.17 -4.11
C CYS A 61 0.19 -7.47 -3.18
#